data_AF-A0A0C3A5S5-F1
#
_entry.id   AF-A0A0C3A5S5-F1
#
_cell.length_a   1.000
_cell.length_b   1.000
_cell.length_c   1.000
_cell.angle_alpha   90.00
_cell.angle_beta   90.00
_cell.angle_gamma   90.00
#
_symmetry.space_group_name_H-M   'P 1'
#
loop_
_entity.id
_entity.type
_entity.pdbx_description
1 polymer ?
#
loop_
_entity_poly.entity_id
_entity_poly.type
_entity_poly.pdbx_seq_one_letter_code
_entity_poly.pdbx_strand_id
1 'polypeptide(L)'
;GDNANTLKSLVASWLNEALPHPDPLFSTVDKSGRGFYHDITGRLLCPVDYNWLDVSIWSAIREYHPKFPVTADTYPTYLYPSGQYDARNPSKGLFKGELLIRAFHCIFTSPSSAELGTDDNETAGPHKKARKTTSNKTHCDVAGLLKMRSVDPHSIAYVACQLRFSLSSSTLWNVKDEDFDYILFYQNIIDYFECPSLRRKAEEVEDLLLWWNQRIFGRRNASSYQPQQVGNLSVALARA
;
A
#
# COMPACT_ATOMS: atom_id res chain seq x y z
N GLY A 1 5.60 18.69 -1.61
CA GLY A 1 4.98 17.86 -2.67
C GLY A 1 6.04 17.08 -3.42
N ASP A 2 6.79 16.21 -2.73
CA ASP A 2 7.92 15.46 -3.33
C ASP A 2 7.84 13.95 -3.06
N ASN A 3 6.99 13.54 -2.13
CA ASN A 3 6.85 12.15 -1.65
C ASN A 3 6.44 11.16 -2.75
N ALA A 4 5.67 11.61 -3.75
CA ALA A 4 5.18 10.75 -4.83
C ALA A 4 6.29 10.33 -5.81
N ASN A 5 7.29 11.18 -6.05
CA ASN A 5 8.45 10.79 -6.86
C ASN A 5 9.40 9.89 -6.06
N THR A 6 9.59 10.20 -4.78
CA THR A 6 10.36 9.34 -3.86
C THR A 6 9.79 7.93 -3.76
N LEU A 7 8.46 7.79 -3.68
CA LEU A 7 7.81 6.47 -3.59
C LEU A 7 8.09 5.62 -4.84
N LYS A 8 8.03 6.20 -6.04
CA LYS A 8 8.29 5.45 -7.29
C LYS A 8 9.69 4.83 -7.30
N SER A 9 10.69 5.60 -6.90
CA SER A 9 12.08 5.13 -6.83
C SER A 9 12.27 4.06 -5.75
N LEU A 10 11.67 4.27 -4.56
CA LEU A 10 11.74 3.30 -3.47
C LEU A 10 11.03 1.98 -3.78
N VAL A 11 9.88 2.02 -4.44
CA VAL A 11 9.17 0.80 -4.88
C VAL A 11 10.07 -0.03 -5.81
N ALA A 12 10.81 0.58 -6.74
CA ALA A 12 11.79 -0.17 -7.54
C ALA A 12 12.90 -0.78 -6.67
N SER A 13 13.45 -0.03 -5.70
CA SER A 13 14.44 -0.58 -4.76
C SER A 13 13.91 -1.80 -4.02
N TRP A 14 12.71 -1.70 -3.45
CA TRP A 14 12.09 -2.81 -2.71
C TRP A 14 11.84 -4.04 -3.58
N LEU A 15 11.43 -3.84 -4.84
CA LEU A 15 11.26 -4.94 -5.79
C LEU A 15 12.61 -5.57 -6.18
N ASN A 16 13.66 -4.77 -6.32
CA ASN A 16 15.02 -5.23 -6.61
C ASN A 16 15.63 -6.02 -5.43
N GLU A 17 15.24 -5.70 -4.20
CA GLU A 17 15.66 -6.41 -2.98
C GLU A 17 14.94 -7.76 -2.79
N ALA A 18 13.81 -7.97 -3.46
CA ALA A 18 13.05 -9.23 -3.35
C ALA A 18 13.84 -10.41 -3.92
N LEU A 19 13.62 -11.60 -3.36
CA LEU A 19 14.18 -12.85 -3.83
C LEU A 19 13.09 -13.74 -4.46
N PRO A 20 13.33 -14.34 -5.64
CA PRO A 20 14.50 -14.13 -6.51
C PRO A 20 14.55 -12.70 -7.07
N HIS A 21 15.76 -12.18 -7.27
CA HIS A 21 15.94 -10.83 -7.80
C HIS A 21 15.37 -10.73 -9.24
N PRO A 22 14.72 -9.62 -9.59
CA PRO A 22 14.32 -9.37 -10.98
C PRO A 22 15.54 -9.29 -11.89
N ASP A 23 15.43 -9.87 -13.08
CA ASP A 23 16.42 -9.74 -14.14
C ASP A 23 15.71 -9.35 -15.45
N PRO A 24 15.93 -8.12 -15.98
CA PRO A 24 16.76 -7.05 -15.42
C PRO A 24 16.14 -6.39 -14.18
N LEU A 25 16.96 -5.72 -13.37
CA LEU A 25 16.50 -4.91 -12.24
C LEU A 25 15.58 -3.76 -12.70
N PHE A 26 14.62 -3.39 -11.85
CA PHE A 26 13.77 -2.23 -12.08
C PHE A 26 14.56 -0.93 -12.01
N SER A 27 14.33 -0.05 -13.00
CA SER A 27 14.79 1.34 -12.96
C SER A 27 14.15 2.09 -11.79
N THR A 28 14.98 2.84 -11.06
CA THR A 28 14.54 3.75 -10.00
C THR A 28 14.20 5.15 -10.52
N VAL A 29 14.51 5.43 -11.79
CA VAL A 29 14.32 6.74 -12.44
C VAL A 29 13.03 6.76 -13.26
N ASP A 30 12.80 5.70 -14.04
CA ASP A 30 11.62 5.56 -14.89
C ASP A 30 10.82 4.29 -14.56
N LYS A 31 9.60 4.22 -15.09
CA LYS A 31 8.66 3.12 -14.84
C LYS A 31 8.37 2.28 -16.07
N SER A 32 9.11 2.46 -17.17
CA SER A 32 8.80 1.80 -18.45
C SER A 32 8.82 0.28 -18.35
N GLY A 33 9.73 -0.29 -17.54
CA GLY A 33 9.82 -1.73 -17.26
C GLY A 33 8.86 -2.26 -16.19
N ARG A 34 7.80 -1.52 -15.81
CA ARG A 34 6.80 -1.93 -14.80
C ARG A 34 5.45 -2.22 -15.45
N GLY A 35 4.39 -2.36 -14.64
CA GLY A 35 3.05 -2.66 -15.12
C GLY A 35 2.87 -4.13 -15.52
N PHE A 36 1.91 -4.39 -16.41
CA PHE A 36 1.53 -5.75 -16.80
C PHE A 36 2.55 -6.44 -17.71
N TYR A 37 3.44 -5.70 -18.38
CA TYR A 37 4.48 -6.28 -19.24
C TYR A 37 5.66 -6.89 -18.46
N HIS A 38 5.76 -6.65 -17.16
CA HIS A 38 6.74 -7.28 -16.29
C HIS A 38 6.03 -8.24 -15.33
N ASP A 39 6.57 -9.45 -15.15
CA ASP A 39 5.90 -10.52 -14.40
C ASP A 39 5.63 -10.16 -12.93
N ILE A 40 6.63 -9.66 -12.21
CA ILE A 40 6.49 -9.28 -10.79
C ILE A 40 5.43 -8.18 -10.59
N THR A 41 5.53 -7.04 -11.29
CA THR A 41 4.56 -5.95 -11.14
C THR A 41 3.19 -6.31 -11.71
N GLY A 42 3.14 -7.09 -12.78
CA GLY A 42 1.91 -7.60 -13.36
C GLY A 42 1.17 -8.50 -12.36
N ARG A 43 1.87 -9.42 -11.70
CA ARG A 43 1.31 -10.25 -10.63
C ARG A 43 0.75 -9.41 -9.48
N LEU A 44 1.49 -8.39 -9.03
CA LEU A 44 1.09 -7.48 -7.95
C LEU A 44 -0.15 -6.65 -8.33
N LEU A 45 -0.26 -6.22 -9.58
CA LEU A 45 -1.38 -5.42 -10.10
C LEU A 45 -2.58 -6.26 -10.52
N CYS A 46 -2.39 -7.55 -10.77
CA CYS A 46 -3.42 -8.47 -11.21
C CYS A 46 -4.62 -8.43 -10.25
N PRO A 47 -5.84 -8.29 -10.76
CA PRO A 47 -7.06 -8.57 -10.00
C PRO A 47 -7.00 -9.94 -9.33
N VAL A 48 -7.49 -10.03 -8.10
CA VAL A 48 -7.53 -11.29 -7.33
C VAL A 48 -8.40 -12.38 -7.97
N ASP A 49 -9.32 -12.02 -8.85
CA ASP A 49 -10.20 -12.95 -9.56
C ASP A 49 -9.47 -13.68 -10.71
N TYR A 50 -8.27 -13.23 -11.06
CA TYR A 50 -7.49 -13.73 -12.19
C TYR A 50 -6.23 -14.45 -11.71
N ASN A 51 -5.95 -15.60 -12.33
CA ASN A 51 -4.72 -16.33 -12.07
C ASN A 51 -3.61 -15.82 -12.99
N TRP A 52 -2.73 -14.95 -12.46
CA TRP A 52 -1.58 -14.43 -13.21
C TRP A 52 -0.63 -15.53 -13.73
N LEU A 53 -0.61 -16.72 -13.13
CA LEU A 53 0.22 -17.83 -13.60
C LEU A 53 -0.34 -18.49 -14.87
N ASP A 54 -1.60 -18.22 -15.24
CA ASP A 54 -2.17 -18.66 -16.51
C ASP A 54 -1.72 -17.72 -17.64
N VAL A 55 -0.97 -18.28 -18.58
CA VAL A 55 -0.42 -17.56 -19.74
C VAL A 55 -1.52 -16.91 -20.58
N SER A 56 -2.66 -17.56 -20.70
CA SER A 56 -3.79 -17.06 -21.48
C SER A 56 -4.38 -15.80 -20.84
N ILE A 57 -4.39 -15.74 -19.50
CA ILE A 57 -4.95 -14.64 -18.74
C ILE A 57 -4.01 -13.43 -18.77
N TRP A 58 -2.72 -13.59 -18.45
CA TRP A 58 -1.83 -12.43 -18.46
C TRP A 58 -1.65 -11.87 -19.88
N SER A 59 -1.66 -12.72 -20.93
CA SER A 59 -1.61 -12.24 -22.32
C SER A 59 -2.86 -11.45 -22.66
N ALA A 60 -4.04 -11.96 -22.30
CA ALA A 60 -5.31 -11.28 -22.53
C ALA A 60 -5.39 -9.93 -21.80
N ILE A 61 -4.86 -9.83 -20.57
CA ILE A 61 -4.76 -8.56 -19.83
C ILE A 61 -3.85 -7.58 -20.57
N ARG A 62 -2.67 -8.01 -21.06
CA ARG A 62 -1.74 -7.17 -21.83
C ARG A 62 -2.31 -6.67 -23.16
N GLU A 63 -3.29 -7.39 -23.70
CA GLU A 63 -3.97 -7.06 -24.96
C GLU A 63 -5.30 -6.31 -24.75
N TYR A 64 -5.64 -5.96 -23.50
CA TYR A 64 -6.90 -5.29 -23.14
C TYR A 64 -8.14 -6.08 -23.60
N HIS A 65 -8.09 -7.40 -23.50
CA HIS A 65 -9.17 -8.25 -23.95
C HIS A 65 -10.43 -8.04 -23.08
N PRO A 66 -11.62 -7.82 -23.65
CA PRO A 66 -12.82 -7.41 -22.92
C PRO A 66 -13.39 -8.44 -21.92
N LYS A 67 -12.91 -9.69 -21.97
CA LYS A 67 -13.24 -10.74 -21.00
C LYS A 67 -12.38 -10.70 -19.72
N PHE A 68 -11.25 -10.01 -19.75
CA PHE A 68 -10.32 -9.90 -18.63
C PHE A 68 -10.03 -8.42 -18.34
N PRO A 69 -11.06 -7.58 -18.14
CA PRO A 69 -10.85 -6.18 -17.83
C PRO A 69 -10.19 -6.05 -16.45
N VAL A 70 -9.29 -5.07 -16.30
CA VAL A 70 -8.68 -4.73 -15.02
C VAL A 70 -9.29 -3.43 -14.51
N THR A 71 -10.39 -3.55 -13.78
CA THR A 71 -11.15 -2.40 -13.25
C THR A 71 -10.92 -2.22 -11.74
N ALA A 72 -11.48 -1.14 -11.20
CA ALA A 72 -11.48 -0.86 -9.77
C ALA A 72 -12.45 -1.74 -8.97
N ASP A 73 -13.31 -2.53 -9.62
CA ASP A 73 -14.33 -3.37 -8.97
C ASP A 73 -13.71 -4.58 -8.26
N THR A 74 -12.48 -4.91 -8.61
CA THR A 74 -11.72 -6.03 -8.06
C THR A 74 -10.41 -5.53 -7.48
N TYR A 75 -10.05 -6.03 -6.30
CA TYR A 75 -8.81 -5.62 -5.63
C TYR A 75 -7.57 -6.20 -6.33
N PRO A 76 -6.49 -5.43 -6.48
CA PRO A 76 -5.20 -5.94 -6.91
C PRO A 76 -4.53 -6.77 -5.81
N THR A 77 -3.75 -7.78 -6.19
CA THR A 77 -3.13 -8.71 -5.22
C THR A 77 -2.18 -8.04 -4.22
N TYR A 78 -1.52 -6.91 -4.57
CA TYR A 78 -0.60 -6.23 -3.65
C TYR A 78 -1.25 -5.75 -2.35
N LEU A 79 -2.58 -5.71 -2.28
CA LEU A 79 -3.31 -5.40 -1.05
C LEU A 79 -3.29 -6.55 -0.02
N TYR A 80 -2.90 -7.75 -0.44
CA TYR A 80 -2.85 -8.95 0.39
C TYR A 80 -1.41 -9.36 0.72
N PRO A 81 -1.16 -9.96 1.90
CA PRO A 81 0.14 -10.52 2.27
C PRO A 81 0.64 -11.49 1.22
N SER A 82 1.86 -11.26 0.72
CA SER A 82 2.47 -12.08 -0.33
C SER A 82 1.60 -12.27 -1.59
N GLY A 83 0.63 -11.38 -1.82
CA GLY A 83 -0.34 -11.50 -2.91
C GLY A 83 -1.29 -12.69 -2.82
N GLN A 84 -1.50 -13.26 -1.63
CA GLN A 84 -2.33 -14.45 -1.44
C GLN A 84 -3.79 -14.09 -1.15
N TYR A 85 -4.67 -14.41 -2.08
CA TYR A 85 -6.12 -14.25 -1.96
C TYR A 85 -6.82 -15.58 -1.62
N ASP A 86 -7.79 -15.54 -0.72
CA ASP A 86 -8.61 -16.69 -0.34
C ASP A 86 -10.06 -16.47 -0.80
N ALA A 87 -10.46 -17.12 -1.89
CA ALA A 87 -11.82 -16.99 -2.45
C ALA A 87 -12.93 -17.44 -1.49
N ARG A 88 -12.62 -18.27 -0.48
CA ARG A 88 -13.60 -18.69 0.54
C ARG A 88 -13.72 -17.67 1.66
N ASN A 89 -12.70 -16.82 1.83
CA ASN A 89 -12.70 -15.74 2.79
C ASN A 89 -12.01 -14.48 2.21
N PRO A 90 -12.71 -13.72 1.34
CA PRO A 90 -12.11 -12.60 0.61
C PRO A 90 -11.53 -11.48 1.49
N SER A 91 -12.03 -11.28 2.72
CA SER A 91 -11.49 -10.26 3.63
C SER A 91 -10.19 -10.70 4.32
N LYS A 92 -9.83 -11.99 4.25
CA LYS A 92 -8.65 -12.54 4.92
C LYS A 92 -7.38 -11.91 4.37
N GLY A 93 -6.74 -11.08 5.20
CA GLY A 93 -5.49 -10.42 4.85
C GLY A 93 -5.65 -9.22 3.92
N LEU A 94 -6.86 -8.85 3.51
CA LEU A 94 -7.09 -7.67 2.70
C LEU A 94 -6.56 -6.40 3.44
N PHE A 95 -5.88 -5.53 2.69
CA PHE A 95 -5.15 -4.35 3.17
C PHE A 95 -3.98 -4.64 4.13
N LYS A 96 -3.43 -5.86 4.12
CA LYS A 96 -2.24 -6.22 4.93
C LYS A 96 -0.98 -6.50 4.10
N GLY A 97 -0.98 -6.18 2.81
CA GLY A 97 0.17 -6.38 1.93
C GLY A 97 1.43 -5.61 2.36
N GLU A 98 2.59 -6.25 2.25
CA GLU A 98 3.86 -5.74 2.79
C GLU A 98 4.31 -4.44 2.09
N LEU A 99 4.14 -4.37 0.77
CA LEU A 99 4.43 -3.16 0.00
C LEU A 99 3.50 -2.00 0.39
N LEU A 100 2.24 -2.29 0.73
CA LEU A 100 1.28 -1.29 1.19
C LEU A 100 1.73 -0.67 2.52
N ILE A 101 2.19 -1.51 3.46
CA ILE A 101 2.77 -1.04 4.74
C ILE A 101 4.03 -0.18 4.51
N ARG A 102 4.96 -0.65 3.68
CA ARG A 102 6.20 0.11 3.37
C ARG A 102 5.89 1.45 2.70
N ALA A 103 4.94 1.47 1.77
CA ALA A 103 4.48 2.69 1.10
C ALA A 103 3.84 3.67 2.10
N PHE A 104 3.06 3.17 3.05
CA PHE A 104 2.46 3.98 4.09
C PHE A 104 3.53 4.67 4.96
N HIS A 105 4.53 3.92 5.42
CA HIS A 105 5.65 4.47 6.19
C HIS A 105 6.42 5.53 5.40
N CYS A 106 6.69 5.26 4.11
CA CYS A 106 7.36 6.22 3.24
C CYS A 106 6.60 7.54 3.11
N ILE A 107 5.27 7.48 2.94
CA ILE A 107 4.44 8.67 2.74
C ILE A 107 4.25 9.44 4.04
N PHE A 108 3.98 8.74 5.15
CA PHE A 108 3.54 9.35 6.39
C PHE A 108 4.60 9.40 7.49
N THR A 109 5.38 8.36 7.78
CA THR A 109 6.19 8.31 9.02
C THR A 109 7.69 8.53 8.87
N SER A 110 8.18 8.84 7.66
CA SER A 110 9.59 8.95 7.24
C SER A 110 10.21 7.66 6.68
N PRO A 111 11.06 7.72 5.62
CA PRO A 111 11.67 6.55 4.97
C PRO A 111 12.48 5.63 5.89
N SER A 112 13.08 6.15 6.97
CA SER A 112 13.89 5.34 7.91
C SER A 112 13.06 4.29 8.67
N SER A 113 11.73 4.42 8.71
CA SER A 113 10.84 3.42 9.34
C SER A 113 10.41 2.30 8.40
N ALA A 114 10.75 2.37 7.10
CA ALA A 114 10.43 1.33 6.12
C ALA A 114 11.35 0.10 6.22
N GLU A 115 12.44 0.17 7.00
CA GLU A 115 13.31 -0.95 7.36
C GLU A 115 12.65 -1.82 8.44
N LEU A 116 11.55 -2.48 8.10
CA LEU A 116 10.91 -3.47 8.97
C LEU A 116 11.62 -4.81 8.80
N GLY A 117 12.49 -5.12 9.77
CA GLY A 117 13.01 -6.47 9.99
C GLY A 117 11.87 -7.45 10.21
N THR A 118 11.88 -8.54 9.46
CA THR A 118 11.01 -9.69 9.64
C THR A 118 11.59 -10.54 10.78
N ASP A 119 11.16 -10.30 12.01
CA ASP A 119 11.47 -11.18 13.14
C ASP A 119 10.17 -11.73 13.74
N ASP A 120 9.67 -12.81 13.14
CA ASP A 120 9.01 -13.88 13.88
C ASP A 120 10.08 -14.97 14.10
N ASN A 121 10.85 -14.83 15.16
CA ASN A 121 11.40 -16.01 15.85
C ASN A 121 11.84 -15.62 17.27
N GLU A 122 11.15 -16.20 18.25
CA GLU A 122 11.58 -16.20 19.63
C GLU A 122 12.86 -17.02 19.75
N THR A 123 14.03 -16.37 19.78
CA THR A 123 15.19 -16.93 20.47
C THR A 123 16.08 -15.83 21.00
N ALA A 124 16.26 -15.83 22.32
CA ALA A 124 17.04 -14.86 23.07
C ALA A 124 18.53 -14.85 22.66
N GLY A 125 19.10 -13.65 22.55
CA GLY A 125 20.55 -13.44 22.44
C GLY A 125 20.91 -11.95 22.55
N PRO A 126 21.87 -11.54 23.41
CA PRO A 126 22.09 -10.15 23.76
C PRO A 126 23.12 -9.45 22.86
N HIS A 127 22.91 -8.13 22.68
CA HIS A 127 23.84 -7.15 22.07
C HIS A 127 24.04 -7.19 20.56
N LYS A 128 23.31 -6.34 19.83
CA LYS A 128 23.86 -5.67 18.63
C LYS A 128 23.74 -4.16 18.81
N LYS A 129 24.90 -3.53 18.98
CA LYS A 129 25.08 -2.08 19.09
C LYS A 129 24.48 -1.40 17.87
N ALA A 130 23.63 -0.41 18.11
CA ALA A 130 23.06 0.46 17.09
C ALA A 130 24.15 1.04 16.19
N ARG A 131 24.17 0.62 14.92
CA ARG A 131 24.98 1.25 13.89
C ARG A 131 24.28 2.56 13.52
N LYS A 132 24.73 3.67 14.11
CA LYS A 132 24.39 5.02 13.62
C LYS A 132 24.92 5.16 12.20
N THR A 133 24.11 4.83 11.22
CA THR A 133 24.28 5.33 9.85
C THR A 133 23.68 6.72 9.82
N THR A 134 24.56 7.72 9.75
CA THR A 134 24.21 9.11 9.51
C THR A 134 23.71 9.22 8.06
N SER A 135 22.46 8.82 7.79
CA SER A 135 21.82 9.14 6.52
C SER A 135 21.14 10.50 6.65
N ASN A 136 21.30 11.32 5.62
CA ASN A 136 20.88 12.70 5.60
C ASN A 136 19.38 12.82 5.97
N LYS A 137 19.14 13.48 7.11
CA LYS A 137 17.82 13.85 7.61
C LYS A 137 17.22 14.93 6.72
N THR A 138 16.63 14.54 5.60
CA THR A 138 15.84 15.44 4.76
C THR A 138 14.65 14.70 4.20
N HIS A 139 13.74 14.28 5.06
CA HIS A 139 12.34 14.21 4.68
C HIS A 139 11.44 14.28 5.90
N CYS A 140 10.51 15.24 5.88
CA CYS A 140 9.62 15.53 6.99
C CYS A 140 8.82 14.28 7.38
N ASP A 141 8.80 13.99 8.68
CA ASP A 141 7.82 13.10 9.29
C ASP A 141 6.44 13.74 9.12
N VAL A 142 5.74 13.40 8.03
CA VAL A 142 4.41 13.95 7.70
C VAL A 142 3.40 13.56 8.77
N ALA A 143 3.56 12.41 9.43
CA ALA A 143 2.75 11.98 10.56
C ALA A 143 3.02 12.89 11.77
N GLY A 144 4.27 13.27 12.02
CA GLY A 144 4.62 14.31 12.98
C GLY A 144 3.99 15.68 12.66
N LEU A 145 4.03 16.10 11.39
CA LEU A 145 3.43 17.36 10.91
C LEU A 145 1.90 17.36 10.99
N LEU A 146 1.26 16.25 10.60
CA LEU A 146 -0.18 16.04 10.68
C LEU A 146 -0.63 15.62 12.09
N LYS A 147 0.31 15.47 13.04
CA LYS A 147 0.10 14.91 14.38
C LYS A 147 -0.75 13.64 14.33
N MET A 148 -0.49 12.77 13.36
CA MET A 148 -1.25 11.55 13.12
C MET A 148 -1.03 10.58 14.29
N ARG A 149 -2.08 10.33 15.07
CA ARG A 149 -2.06 9.45 16.26
C ARG A 149 -2.71 8.11 16.01
N SER A 150 -3.54 8.02 14.97
CA SER A 150 -4.23 6.84 14.47
C SER A 150 -4.17 6.84 12.94
N VAL A 151 -4.08 5.66 12.34
CA VAL A 151 -4.23 5.45 10.90
C VAL A 151 -5.67 5.74 10.52
N ASP A 152 -5.85 6.47 9.42
CA ASP A 152 -7.16 6.84 8.89
C ASP A 152 -7.48 5.98 7.64
N PRO A 153 -8.70 5.46 7.45
CA PRO A 153 -9.09 4.74 6.24
C PRO A 153 -8.73 5.46 4.93
N HIS A 154 -8.90 6.78 4.88
CA HIS A 154 -8.56 7.63 3.74
C HIS A 154 -7.06 7.66 3.45
N SER A 155 -6.24 7.56 4.48
CA SER A 155 -4.78 7.45 4.33
C SER A 155 -4.38 6.11 3.74
N ILE A 156 -5.05 5.01 4.11
CA ILE A 156 -4.83 3.68 3.51
C ILE A 156 -5.24 3.69 2.03
N ALA A 157 -6.44 4.20 1.73
CA ALA A 157 -6.94 4.31 0.35
C ALA A 157 -6.00 5.14 -0.53
N TYR A 158 -5.54 6.30 -0.04
CA TYR A 158 -4.57 7.13 -0.75
C TYR A 158 -3.26 6.37 -1.05
N VAL A 159 -2.69 5.69 -0.03
CA VAL A 159 -1.45 4.93 -0.19
C VAL A 159 -1.63 3.77 -1.18
N ALA A 160 -2.77 3.08 -1.14
CA ALA A 160 -3.10 2.03 -2.09
C ALA A 160 -3.09 2.57 -3.53
N CYS A 161 -3.74 3.70 -3.78
CA CYS A 161 -3.74 4.35 -5.09
C CYS A 161 -2.32 4.76 -5.53
N GLN A 162 -1.52 5.37 -4.63
CA GLN A 162 -0.14 5.76 -4.92
C GLN A 162 0.78 4.56 -5.21
N LEU A 163 0.58 3.45 -4.50
CA LEU A 163 1.33 2.22 -4.71
C LEU A 163 0.97 1.58 -6.04
N ARG A 164 -0.32 1.46 -6.39
CA ARG A 164 -0.74 0.97 -7.72
C ARG A 164 -0.10 1.79 -8.83
N PHE A 165 -0.16 3.12 -8.72
CA PHE A 165 0.49 3.99 -9.69
C PHE A 165 2.00 3.77 -9.73
N SER A 166 2.67 3.57 -8.60
CA SER A 166 4.11 3.28 -8.59
C SER A 166 4.48 1.93 -9.22
N LEU A 167 3.56 0.95 -9.17
CA LEU A 167 3.71 -0.37 -9.81
C LEU A 167 3.34 -0.37 -11.29
N SER A 168 2.55 0.60 -11.77
CA SER A 168 2.19 0.76 -13.18
C SER A 168 3.32 1.34 -14.03
N SER A 169 3.25 1.15 -15.34
CA SER A 169 4.15 1.79 -16.33
C SER A 169 3.80 3.25 -16.62
N SER A 170 2.63 3.73 -16.19
CA SER A 170 2.09 5.06 -16.53
C SER A 170 2.95 6.20 -15.99
N THR A 171 3.48 7.07 -16.85
CA THR A 171 4.47 8.10 -16.43
C THR A 171 3.83 9.26 -15.66
N LEU A 172 2.57 9.56 -15.95
CA LEU A 172 1.80 10.66 -15.36
C LEU A 172 0.58 10.12 -14.62
N TRP A 173 0.24 10.80 -13.53
CA TRP A 173 -0.98 10.50 -12.79
C TRP A 173 -2.20 10.93 -13.60
N ASN A 174 -3.13 10.00 -13.80
CA ASN A 174 -4.43 10.26 -14.40
C ASN A 174 -5.52 9.60 -13.55
N VAL A 175 -6.73 10.16 -13.59
CA VAL A 175 -7.90 9.57 -12.92
C VAL A 175 -8.20 8.18 -13.45
N LYS A 176 -8.02 7.99 -14.76
CA LYS A 176 -8.16 6.70 -15.43
C LYS A 176 -6.82 6.23 -15.98
N ASP A 177 -6.55 4.96 -15.77
CA ASP A 177 -5.39 4.23 -16.28
C ASP A 177 -5.95 3.02 -17.03
N GLU A 178 -6.21 3.23 -18.32
CA GLU A 178 -7.02 2.35 -19.17
C GLU A 178 -8.43 2.17 -18.57
N ASP A 179 -8.87 0.92 -18.33
CA ASP A 179 -10.18 0.63 -17.71
C ASP A 179 -10.20 0.85 -16.18
N PHE A 180 -9.05 1.15 -15.57
CA PHE A 180 -8.96 1.31 -14.13
C PHE A 180 -9.22 2.75 -13.70
N ASP A 181 -10.24 2.96 -12.87
CA ASP A 181 -10.60 4.27 -12.33
C ASP A 181 -10.09 4.44 -10.89
N TYR A 182 -9.14 5.35 -10.67
CA TYR A 182 -8.55 5.61 -9.35
C TYR A 182 -9.53 6.24 -8.36
N ILE A 183 -10.54 6.99 -8.82
CA ILE A 183 -11.56 7.57 -7.93
C ILE A 183 -12.46 6.45 -7.42
N LEU A 184 -12.92 5.58 -8.31
CA LEU A 184 -13.73 4.42 -7.94
C LEU A 184 -12.94 3.47 -7.02
N PHE A 185 -11.67 3.22 -7.33
CA PHE A 185 -10.82 2.38 -6.48
C PHE A 185 -10.66 2.95 -5.07
N TYR A 186 -10.44 4.27 -4.97
CA TYR A 186 -10.39 4.95 -3.69
C TYR A 186 -11.70 4.79 -2.92
N GLN A 187 -12.83 5.07 -3.56
CA GLN A 187 -14.17 4.93 -2.98
C GLN A 187 -14.45 3.50 -2.52
N ASN A 188 -14.14 2.49 -3.33
CA ASN A 188 -14.30 1.09 -2.97
C ASN A 188 -13.49 0.69 -1.72
N ILE A 189 -12.34 1.34 -1.48
CA ILE A 189 -11.58 1.14 -0.23
C ILE A 189 -12.27 1.85 0.93
N ILE A 190 -12.70 3.10 0.76
CA ILE A 190 -13.43 3.83 1.82
C ILE A 190 -14.70 3.10 2.22
N ASP A 191 -15.50 2.66 1.26
CA ASP A 191 -16.75 1.93 1.50
C ASP A 191 -16.51 0.64 2.29
N TYR A 192 -15.40 -0.05 2.04
CA TYR A 192 -15.02 -1.22 2.82
C TYR A 192 -14.83 -0.89 4.31
N PHE A 193 -14.19 0.25 4.62
CA PHE A 193 -13.92 0.66 6.00
C PHE A 193 -15.12 1.36 6.66
N GLU A 194 -15.85 2.21 5.95
CA GLU A 194 -16.85 3.12 6.55
C GLU A 194 -18.29 2.64 6.39
N CYS A 195 -18.55 1.72 5.45
CA CYS A 195 -19.88 1.18 5.19
C CYS A 195 -20.00 -0.34 5.44
N PRO A 196 -19.58 -0.88 6.60
CA PRO A 196 -19.73 -2.30 6.88
C PRO A 196 -21.22 -2.67 6.99
N SER A 197 -21.69 -3.50 6.06
CA SER A 197 -23.10 -3.94 5.99
C SER A 197 -23.56 -4.83 7.15
N LEU A 198 -22.64 -5.42 7.91
CA LEU A 198 -22.93 -6.36 8.99
C LEU A 198 -22.06 -6.04 10.20
N ARG A 199 -22.58 -6.27 11.41
CA ARG A 199 -21.83 -6.08 12.66
C ARG A 199 -20.48 -6.82 12.68
N ARG A 200 -20.44 -8.07 12.24
CA ARG A 200 -19.19 -8.85 12.15
C ARG A 200 -18.15 -8.16 11.26
N LYS A 201 -18.58 -7.56 10.14
CA LYS A 201 -17.67 -6.80 9.26
C LYS A 201 -17.16 -5.54 9.94
N ALA A 202 -17.99 -4.85 10.72
CA ALA A 202 -17.56 -3.69 11.50
C ALA A 202 -16.49 -4.08 12.53
N GLU A 203 -16.65 -5.23 13.20
CA GLU A 203 -15.65 -5.79 14.13
C GLU A 203 -14.34 -6.16 13.39
N GLU A 204 -14.42 -6.81 12.22
CA GLU A 204 -13.25 -7.11 11.37
C GLU A 204 -12.50 -5.84 10.92
N VAL A 205 -13.24 -4.78 10.59
CA VAL A 205 -12.68 -3.46 10.21
C VAL A 205 -11.99 -2.80 11.41
N GLU A 206 -12.60 -2.83 12.59
CA GLU A 206 -12.00 -2.29 13.81
C GLU A 206 -10.68 -3.00 14.14
N ASP A 207 -10.67 -4.33 14.09
CA ASP A 207 -9.48 -5.15 14.29
C ASP A 207 -8.39 -4.84 13.25
N LEU A 208 -8.77 -4.62 11.99
CA LEU A 208 -7.86 -4.22 10.93
C LEU A 208 -7.21 -2.86 11.22
N LEU A 209 -8.00 -1.86 11.61
CA LEU A 209 -7.48 -0.51 11.92
C LEU A 209 -6.61 -0.51 13.18
N LEU A 210 -6.94 -1.33 14.19
CA LEU A 210 -6.08 -1.60 15.34
C LEU A 210 -4.75 -2.21 14.92
N TRP A 211 -4.78 -3.24 14.06
CA TRP A 211 -3.58 -3.87 13.53
C TRP A 211 -2.70 -2.85 12.77
N TRP A 212 -3.30 -1.97 11.97
CA TRP A 212 -2.61 -0.87 11.29
C TRP A 212 -1.95 0.10 12.28
N ASN A 213 -2.67 0.54 13.32
CA ASN A 213 -2.10 1.40 14.35
C ASN A 213 -0.86 0.77 15.02
N GLN A 214 -0.93 -0.52 15.34
CA GLN A 214 0.19 -1.24 15.94
C GLN A 214 1.38 -1.35 14.97
N ARG A 215 1.11 -1.58 13.68
CA ARG A 215 2.16 -1.71 12.67
C ARG A 215 2.86 -0.39 12.39
N ILE A 216 2.11 0.72 12.33
CA ILE A 216 2.63 2.04 11.98
C ILE A 216 3.27 2.76 13.17
N PHE A 217 2.65 2.70 14.35
CA PHE A 217 3.07 3.49 15.51
C PHE A 217 3.68 2.65 16.65
N GLY A 218 3.80 1.34 16.48
CA GLY A 218 4.23 0.40 17.50
C GLY A 218 3.11 -0.01 18.46
N ARG A 219 3.38 -1.02 19.30
CA ARG A 219 2.42 -1.53 20.28
C ARG A 219 2.14 -0.48 21.37
N ARG A 220 1.00 0.18 21.27
CA ARG A 220 0.33 0.82 22.41
C ARG A 220 -0.74 -0.15 22.90
N ASN A 221 -0.94 -0.28 24.20
CA ASN A 221 -1.99 -1.12 24.80
C ASN A 221 -3.38 -0.50 24.55
N ALA A 222 -3.83 -0.48 23.30
CA ALA A 222 -5.16 -0.05 22.90
C ALA A 222 -6.01 -1.28 22.59
N SER A 223 -7.14 -1.41 23.27
CA SER A 223 -8.12 -2.49 23.09
C SER A 223 -9.21 -2.16 22.06
N SER A 224 -9.24 -0.93 21.56
CA SER A 224 -10.22 -0.43 20.58
C SER A 224 -9.57 0.61 19.67
N TYR A 225 -10.05 0.70 18.44
CA TYR A 225 -9.61 1.74 17.51
C TYR A 225 -10.22 3.08 17.92
N GLN A 226 -9.39 4.11 18.05
CA GLN A 226 -9.84 5.47 18.30
C GLN A 226 -9.42 6.37 17.14
N PRO A 227 -10.35 6.77 16.25
CA PRO A 227 -10.03 7.69 15.18
C PRO A 227 -9.63 9.04 15.75
N GLN A 228 -8.60 9.63 15.17
CA GLN A 228 -8.21 11.00 15.47
C GLN A 228 -9.34 11.94 15.04
N GLN A 229 -9.86 12.71 15.99
CA GLN A 229 -10.81 13.77 15.70
C GLN A 229 -10.13 14.80 14.79
N VAL A 230 -10.57 14.89 13.54
CA VAL A 230 -10.14 15.95 12.63
C VAL A 230 -10.82 17.22 13.12
N GLY A 231 -10.07 18.10 13.79
CA GLY A 231 -10.59 19.43 14.10
C GLY A 231 -11.00 20.10 12.79
N ASN A 232 -12.22 20.64 12.73
CA ASN A 232 -12.70 21.43 11.59
C ASN A 232 -11.75 22.60 11.35
N LEU A 233 -10.70 22.40 10.56
CA LEU A 233 -9.87 23.46 10.02
C LEU A 233 -10.69 24.11 8.91
N SER A 234 -11.61 24.97 9.32
CA SER A 234 -12.29 25.87 8.40
C SER A 234 -11.23 26.74 7.73
N VAL A 235 -11.11 26.58 6.41
CA VAL A 235 -10.24 27.42 5.56
C VAL A 235 -10.64 28.91 5.68
N ALA A 236 -11.85 29.20 6.16
CA ALA A 236 -12.34 30.57 6.36
C ALA A 236 -11.70 31.31 7.55
N LEU A 237 -11.04 30.63 8.49
CA LEU A 237 -10.42 31.29 9.66
C LEU A 237 -8.95 31.68 9.48
N ALA A 238 -8.34 31.38 8.31
CA ALA A 238 -6.95 31.73 8.03
C ALA A 238 -6.75 33.17 7.48
N ARG A 239 -7.79 34.01 7.52
CA ARG A 239 -7.72 35.44 7.15
C ARG A 239 -8.51 36.29 8.14
N ALA A 240 -7.89 36.59 9.28
CA ALA A 240 -8.23 37.73 10.13
C ALA A 240 -6.94 38.33 10.68
#